data_AF-A0A935S9V6-F1
#
_entry.id   AF-A0A935S9V6-F1
#
_cell.length_a   1.000
_cell.length_b   1.000
_cell.length_c   1.000
_cell.angle_alpha   90.00
_cell.angle_beta   90.00
_cell.angle_gamma   90.00
#
_symmetry.space_group_name_H-M   'P 1'
#
loop_
_entity.id
_entity.type
_entity.pdbx_description
1 polymer ?
#
loop_
_entity_poly.entity_id
_entity_poly.type
_entity_poly.pdbx_seq_one_letter_code
_entity_poly.pdbx_strand_id
1 'polypeptide(L)'
;MATNNINRTFLYYVDERNNLINRVSFADKKDVIKLKTDLTDAKFLFQDVNDDQTPDFTAQLFNGLYAYDINGALLYNNPKLNGSNVAFVSPVGAKKLYYGYDESKRTILMSSNANLQVQQLGSGTIPGVFDLYKDGKMYLVYSNDGKLLCNLLK
;
A
#
# COMPACT_ATOMS: atom_id res chain seq x y z
N MET A 1 9.04 -12.20 -24.97
CA MET A 1 9.56 -10.84 -24.74
C MET A 1 8.38 -9.90 -24.67
N ALA A 2 8.16 -9.23 -23.54
CA ALA A 2 7.15 -8.18 -23.46
C ALA A 2 7.70 -6.95 -24.18
N THR A 3 7.19 -6.64 -25.36
CA THR A 3 7.59 -5.45 -26.11
C THR A 3 6.89 -4.24 -25.50
N ASN A 4 7.66 -3.29 -24.97
CA ASN A 4 7.12 -1.99 -24.55
C ASN A 4 6.42 -1.34 -25.74
N ASN A 5 5.12 -1.06 -25.59
CA ASN A 5 4.27 -0.51 -26.63
C ASN A 5 3.59 0.73 -26.08
N ILE A 6 3.76 1.87 -26.75
CA ILE A 6 3.20 3.16 -26.35
C ILE A 6 1.66 3.11 -26.20
N ASN A 7 0.99 2.24 -26.96
CA ASN A 7 -0.46 2.02 -26.87
C ASN A 7 -0.89 1.25 -25.62
N ARG A 8 0.05 0.68 -24.87
CA ARG A 8 -0.15 -0.09 -23.63
C ARG A 8 0.61 0.50 -22.44
N THR A 9 1.22 1.66 -22.61
CA THR A 9 1.84 2.42 -21.54
C THR A 9 0.87 3.49 -21.08
N PHE A 10 0.70 3.60 -19.77
CA PHE A 10 -0.25 4.53 -19.16
C PHE A 10 0.42 5.29 -18.02
N LEU A 11 0.11 6.57 -17.92
CA LEU A 11 0.33 7.36 -16.72
C LEU A 11 -0.92 7.28 -15.86
N TYR A 12 -0.74 6.94 -14.59
CA TYR A 12 -1.80 6.94 -13.60
C TYR A 12 -1.56 8.04 -12.56
N TYR A 13 -2.63 8.72 -12.16
CA TYR A 13 -2.64 9.57 -10.98
C TYR A 13 -4.01 9.57 -10.33
N VAL A 14 -4.05 9.81 -9.02
CA VAL A 14 -5.30 10.03 -8.29
C VAL A 14 -5.51 11.53 -8.14
N ASP A 15 -6.70 12.00 -8.50
CA ASP A 15 -7.21 13.34 -8.17
C ASP A 15 -8.10 13.19 -6.94
N GLU A 16 -7.50 13.46 -5.78
CA GLU A 16 -8.11 13.24 -4.47
C GLU A 16 -9.26 14.20 -4.18
N ARG A 17 -9.23 15.41 -4.74
CA ARG A 17 -10.30 16.41 -4.55
C ARG A 17 -11.58 16.02 -5.25
N ASN A 18 -11.45 15.32 -6.38
CA ASN A 18 -12.58 14.84 -7.16
C ASN A 18 -12.81 13.34 -7.01
N ASN A 19 -12.02 12.62 -6.21
CA ASN A 19 -12.12 11.17 -6.02
C ASN A 19 -12.02 10.41 -7.34
N LEU A 20 -11.04 10.74 -8.18
CA LEU A 20 -10.87 10.14 -9.52
C LEU A 20 -9.52 9.43 -9.65
N ILE A 21 -9.52 8.26 -10.27
CA ILE A 21 -8.30 7.71 -10.88
C ILE A 21 -8.30 8.16 -12.33
N ASN A 22 -7.20 8.79 -12.76
CA ASN A 22 -6.99 9.19 -14.13
C ASN A 22 -5.99 8.23 -14.77
N ARG A 23 -6.39 7.59 -15.87
CA ARG A 23 -5.54 6.76 -16.72
C ARG A 23 -5.32 7.48 -18.04
N VAL A 24 -4.09 7.92 -18.29
CA VAL A 24 -3.72 8.65 -19.51
C VAL A 24 -2.80 7.76 -20.34
N SER A 25 -3.21 7.41 -21.55
CA SER A 25 -2.34 6.71 -22.50
C SER A 25 -1.42 7.71 -23.21
N PHE A 26 -0.30 7.21 -23.72
CA PHE A 26 0.60 7.99 -24.57
C PHE A 26 0.11 8.10 -26.03
N ALA A 27 -1.12 7.67 -26.29
CA ALA A 27 -1.83 7.81 -27.56
C ALA A 27 -3.03 8.77 -27.42
N ASP A 28 -2.91 9.75 -26.51
CA ASP A 28 -3.89 10.81 -26.24
C ASP A 28 -5.30 10.31 -25.85
N LYS A 29 -5.40 9.16 -25.19
CA LYS A 29 -6.66 8.68 -24.59
C LYS A 29 -6.62 8.88 -23.09
N LYS A 30 -7.72 9.39 -22.53
CA LYS A 30 -7.91 9.55 -21.10
C LYS A 30 -9.15 8.78 -20.67
N ASP A 31 -8.96 7.86 -19.73
CA ASP A 31 -10.03 7.21 -19.00
C ASP A 31 -10.07 7.75 -17.57
N VAL A 32 -11.28 7.89 -17.03
CA VAL A 32 -11.52 8.41 -15.69
C VAL A 32 -12.39 7.43 -14.94
N ILE A 33 -11.94 7.04 -13.75
CA ILE A 33 -12.66 6.14 -12.86
C ILE A 33 -13.03 6.92 -11.61
N LYS A 34 -14.32 6.91 -11.25
CA LYS A 34 -14.82 7.56 -10.04
C LYS A 34 -14.73 6.61 -8.85
N LEU A 35 -14.00 7.02 -7.82
CA LEU A 35 -13.95 6.34 -6.53
C LEU A 35 -15.19 6.70 -5.70
N LYS A 36 -15.70 5.72 -4.97
CA LYS A 36 -16.88 5.89 -4.08
C LYS A 36 -16.53 6.56 -2.75
N THR A 37 -15.29 6.41 -2.32
CA THR A 37 -14.79 6.98 -1.05
C THR A 37 -14.32 8.40 -1.29
N ASP A 38 -14.60 9.29 -0.35
CA ASP A 38 -13.99 10.60 -0.29
C ASP A 38 -12.56 10.48 0.25
N LEU A 39 -11.60 10.77 -0.61
CA LEU A 39 -10.17 10.69 -0.37
C LEU A 39 -9.54 12.08 -0.28
N THR A 40 -10.35 13.14 -0.10
CA THR A 40 -9.84 14.50 0.14
C THR A 40 -8.77 14.48 1.25
N ASP A 41 -7.62 15.07 0.96
CA ASP A 41 -6.43 15.12 1.83
C ASP A 41 -5.76 13.76 2.16
N ALA A 42 -6.10 12.69 1.44
CA ALA A 42 -5.44 11.40 1.62
C ALA A 42 -3.96 11.46 1.19
N LYS A 43 -3.12 10.72 1.91
CA LYS A 43 -1.74 10.43 1.49
C LYS A 43 -1.71 9.14 0.69
N PHE A 44 -1.11 9.19 -0.50
CA PHE A 44 -1.09 8.05 -1.41
C PHE A 44 0.29 7.39 -1.48
N LEU A 45 0.31 6.07 -1.64
CA LEU A 45 1.49 5.31 -2.03
C LEU A 45 1.10 4.32 -3.12
N PHE A 46 1.79 4.39 -4.26
CA PHE A 46 1.62 3.42 -5.35
C PHE A 46 2.60 2.26 -5.18
N GLN A 47 2.14 1.06 -5.54
CA GLN A 47 2.94 -0.14 -5.72
C GLN A 47 2.72 -0.66 -7.15
N ASP A 48 3.42 -1.72 -7.56
CA ASP A 48 3.47 -2.25 -8.94
C ASP A 48 2.13 -2.16 -9.70
N VAL A 49 1.91 -1.06 -10.42
CA VAL A 49 0.62 -0.77 -11.07
C VAL A 49 0.48 -1.61 -12.33
N ASN A 50 -0.27 -2.70 -12.26
CA ASN A 50 -0.24 -3.75 -13.29
C ASN A 50 -1.60 -4.38 -13.63
N ASP A 51 -2.70 -3.96 -12.99
CA ASP A 51 -4.06 -4.47 -13.24
C ASP A 51 -4.20 -6.00 -13.01
N ASP A 52 -3.56 -6.52 -11.96
CA ASP A 52 -3.59 -7.94 -11.59
C ASP A 52 -4.61 -8.29 -10.48
N GLN A 53 -5.53 -7.37 -10.17
CA GLN A 53 -6.49 -7.48 -9.07
C GLN A 53 -5.83 -7.54 -7.66
N THR A 54 -4.58 -7.11 -7.56
CA THR A 54 -3.95 -6.72 -6.30
C THR A 54 -4.07 -5.20 -6.09
N PRO A 55 -3.91 -4.70 -4.86
CA PRO A 55 -3.94 -3.27 -4.67
C PRO A 55 -2.79 -2.65 -5.46
N ASP A 56 -3.08 -1.65 -6.27
CA ASP A 56 -2.07 -0.88 -6.98
C ASP A 56 -1.66 0.37 -6.17
N PHE A 57 -2.50 0.81 -5.24
CA PHE A 57 -2.19 1.92 -4.34
C PHE A 57 -2.89 1.84 -2.99
N THR A 58 -2.32 2.53 -2.01
CA THR A 58 -2.96 2.84 -0.73
C THR A 58 -3.34 4.32 -0.65
N ALA A 59 -4.40 4.61 0.10
CA ALA A 59 -4.83 5.94 0.46
C ALA A 59 -5.00 5.99 1.99
N GLN A 60 -4.17 6.79 2.66
CA GLN A 60 -4.23 7.00 4.10
C GLN A 60 -5.00 8.27 4.41
N LEU A 61 -6.10 8.11 5.13
CA LEU A 61 -6.90 9.20 5.70
C LEU A 61 -6.72 9.25 7.21
N PHE A 62 -7.18 10.33 7.84
CA PHE A 62 -7.17 10.45 9.31
C PHE A 62 -7.99 9.36 10.01
N ASN A 63 -8.88 8.69 9.29
CA ASN A 63 -9.79 7.69 9.81
C ASN A 63 -9.41 6.26 9.42
N GLY A 64 -8.28 6.03 8.74
CA GLY A 64 -7.90 4.67 8.33
C GLY A 64 -7.09 4.55 7.05
N LEU A 65 -6.73 3.30 6.77
CA LEU A 65 -6.12 2.89 5.52
C LEU A 65 -7.16 2.32 4.56
N TYR A 66 -7.06 2.75 3.31
CA TYR A 66 -7.76 2.18 2.17
C TYR A 66 -6.73 1.65 1.16
N ALA A 67 -7.03 0.53 0.51
CA ALA A 67 -6.21 0.03 -0.60
C ALA A 67 -7.10 -0.36 -1.79
N TYR A 68 -6.71 0.08 -2.97
CA TYR A 68 -7.50 -0.04 -4.19
C TYR A 68 -6.67 -0.68 -5.30
N ASP A 69 -7.34 -1.39 -6.20
CA ASP A 69 -6.79 -1.60 -7.53
C ASP A 69 -6.92 -0.33 -8.39
N ILE A 70 -6.23 -0.33 -9.53
CA ILE A 70 -6.20 0.79 -10.45
C ILE A 70 -7.51 0.99 -11.23
N ASN A 71 -8.41 0.00 -11.19
CA ASN A 71 -9.76 0.08 -11.73
C ASN A 71 -10.77 0.65 -10.71
N GLY A 72 -10.31 1.04 -9.53
CA GLY A 72 -11.10 1.68 -8.48
C GLY A 72 -11.85 0.72 -7.57
N ALA A 73 -11.56 -0.58 -7.61
CA ALA A 73 -12.12 -1.52 -6.65
C ALA A 73 -11.43 -1.34 -5.29
N LEU A 74 -12.22 -1.16 -4.24
CA LEU A 74 -11.72 -1.14 -2.86
C LEU A 74 -11.44 -2.58 -2.42
N LEU A 75 -10.16 -2.91 -2.23
CA LEU A 75 -9.71 -4.25 -1.85
C LEU A 75 -9.44 -4.39 -0.34
N TYR A 76 -9.23 -3.27 0.35
CA TYR A 76 -9.00 -3.25 1.78
C TYR A 76 -9.42 -1.92 2.40
N ASN A 77 -10.05 -1.99 3.57
CA ASN A 77 -10.33 -0.85 4.43
C ASN A 77 -10.12 -1.26 5.89
N ASN A 78 -9.29 -0.52 6.61
CA ASN A 78 -9.17 -0.67 8.05
C ASN A 78 -9.04 0.68 8.76
N PRO A 79 -10.08 1.12 9.49
CA PRO A 79 -10.05 2.40 10.19
C PRO A 79 -9.09 2.44 11.38
N LYS A 80 -8.67 1.26 11.87
CA LYS A 80 -7.76 1.15 13.02
C LYS A 80 -6.29 1.24 12.62
N LEU A 81 -5.98 1.14 11.33
CA LEU A 81 -4.62 1.24 10.83
C LEU A 81 -4.37 2.69 10.38
N ASN A 82 -4.00 3.53 11.35
CA ASN A 82 -3.90 4.97 11.19
C ASN A 82 -2.48 5.49 11.52
N GLY A 83 -1.51 5.08 10.71
CA GLY A 83 -0.11 5.48 10.84
C GLY A 83 0.35 6.36 9.66
N SER A 84 1.60 6.81 9.71
CA SER A 84 2.34 7.32 8.56
C SER A 84 3.00 6.17 7.79
N ASN A 85 3.52 6.45 6.59
CA ASN A 85 4.30 5.51 5.77
C ASN A 85 3.58 4.18 5.52
N VAL A 86 2.29 4.27 5.17
CA VAL A 86 1.43 3.10 5.08
C VAL A 86 1.57 2.43 3.72
N ALA A 87 1.83 1.14 3.77
CA ALA A 87 2.09 0.31 2.61
C ALA A 87 1.48 -1.08 2.82
N PHE A 88 1.52 -1.90 1.78
CA PHE A 88 1.22 -3.32 1.89
C PHE A 88 2.35 -4.17 1.31
N VAL A 89 2.34 -5.45 1.62
CA VAL A 89 3.17 -6.47 0.96
C VAL A 89 2.35 -7.75 0.79
N SER A 90 2.74 -8.55 -0.19
CA SER A 90 2.19 -9.88 -0.43
C SER A 90 3.27 -10.94 -0.20
N PRO A 91 3.47 -11.42 1.03
CA PRO A 91 4.43 -12.49 1.30
C PRO A 91 4.02 -13.77 0.56
N VAL A 92 4.99 -14.56 0.09
CA VAL A 92 4.75 -15.83 -0.61
C VAL A 92 3.85 -16.74 0.22
N GLY A 93 2.71 -17.15 -0.36
CA GLY A 93 1.74 -18.05 0.26
C GLY A 93 0.85 -17.42 1.33
N ALA A 94 0.92 -16.10 1.54
CA ALA A 94 0.24 -15.41 2.63
C ALA A 94 -0.80 -14.38 2.17
N LYS A 95 -1.64 -14.02 3.15
CA LYS A 95 -2.58 -12.90 3.13
C LYS A 95 -1.84 -11.58 2.87
N LYS A 96 -2.47 -10.64 2.14
CA LYS A 96 -1.91 -9.28 1.97
C LYS A 96 -1.78 -8.65 3.36
N LEU A 97 -0.56 -8.26 3.72
CA LEU A 97 -0.25 -7.59 4.97
C LEU A 97 -0.15 -6.09 4.71
N TYR A 98 -0.86 -5.31 5.52
CA TYR A 98 -0.85 -3.86 5.51
C TYR A 98 -0.15 -3.40 6.76
N TYR A 99 0.71 -2.40 6.63
CA TYR A 99 1.48 -1.88 7.75
C TYR A 99 1.66 -0.37 7.65
N GLY A 100 1.84 0.26 8.81
CA GLY A 100 2.17 1.67 8.93
C GLY A 100 2.97 1.92 10.21
N TYR A 101 3.40 3.17 10.39
CA TYR A 101 4.15 3.59 11.57
C TYR A 101 3.43 4.70 12.32
N ASP A 102 3.13 4.49 13.59
CA ASP A 102 2.64 5.55 14.49
C ASP A 102 3.85 6.22 15.15
N GLU A 103 4.25 7.38 14.63
CA GLU A 103 5.38 8.16 15.13
C GLU A 103 5.18 8.62 16.58
N SER A 104 3.93 8.93 16.96
CA SER A 104 3.61 9.41 18.31
C SER A 104 3.79 8.32 19.36
N LYS A 105 3.43 7.08 19.02
CA LYS A 105 3.55 5.91 19.90
C LYS A 105 4.86 5.16 19.71
N ARG A 106 5.61 5.46 18.66
CA ARG A 106 6.80 4.70 18.23
C ARG A 106 6.45 3.22 18.05
N THR A 107 5.39 2.94 17.31
CA THR A 107 4.89 1.58 17.07
C THR A 107 4.61 1.31 15.60
N ILE A 108 4.94 0.11 15.15
CA ILE A 108 4.51 -0.42 13.87
C ILE A 108 3.10 -0.98 14.06
N LEU A 109 2.17 -0.54 13.20
CA LEU A 109 0.81 -1.06 13.12
C LEU A 109 0.75 -2.05 11.96
N MET A 110 0.18 -3.22 12.18
CA MET A 110 0.04 -4.25 11.13
C MET A 110 -1.34 -4.87 11.15
N SER A 111 -1.86 -5.20 9.97
CA SER A 111 -3.12 -5.92 9.80
C SER A 111 -3.07 -6.71 8.50
N SER A 112 -4.04 -7.62 8.29
CA SER A 112 -4.15 -8.38 7.05
C SER A 112 -5.55 -8.29 6.48
N ASN A 113 -5.70 -8.56 5.18
CA ASN A 113 -7.03 -8.64 4.57
C ASN A 113 -7.92 -9.75 5.14
N ALA A 114 -7.35 -10.77 5.80
CA ALA A 114 -8.14 -11.82 6.44
C ALA A 114 -8.34 -11.63 7.94
N ASN A 115 -7.64 -10.69 8.56
CA ASN A 115 -7.84 -10.31 9.95
C ASN A 115 -7.59 -8.80 10.10
N LEU A 116 -8.69 -8.06 10.21
CA LEU A 116 -8.69 -6.61 10.36
C LEU A 116 -8.27 -6.15 11.76
N GLN A 117 -7.97 -7.05 12.69
CA GLN A 117 -7.34 -6.67 13.95
C GLN A 117 -5.96 -6.08 13.68
N VAL A 118 -5.65 -5.00 14.39
CA VAL A 118 -4.35 -4.32 14.29
C VAL A 118 -3.44 -4.85 15.37
N GLN A 119 -2.33 -5.45 14.95
CA GLN A 119 -1.22 -5.81 15.80
C GLN A 119 -0.26 -4.62 15.93
N GLN A 120 0.36 -4.50 17.09
CA GLN A 120 1.30 -3.42 17.38
C GLN A 120 2.65 -4.00 17.78
N LEU A 121 3.73 -3.46 17.23
CA LEU A 121 5.10 -3.76 17.62
C LEU A 121 5.82 -2.47 17.99
N GLY A 122 6.50 -2.45 19.14
CA GLY A 122 7.37 -1.33 19.52
C GLY A 122 8.51 -1.16 18.51
N SER A 123 8.73 0.07 18.03
CA SER A 123 9.87 0.37 17.17
C SER A 123 10.31 1.82 17.26
N GLY A 124 11.62 2.00 17.43
CA GLY A 124 12.27 3.29 17.45
C GLY A 124 12.34 4.00 16.10
N THR A 125 12.01 3.32 14.99
CA THR A 125 12.15 3.81 13.61
C THR A 125 10.99 3.36 12.73
N ILE A 126 10.78 4.04 11.61
CA ILE A 126 9.93 3.53 10.52
C ILE A 126 10.49 2.19 10.04
N PRO A 127 9.67 1.13 9.90
CA PRO A 127 10.14 -0.16 9.44
C PRO A 127 10.44 -0.15 7.95
N GLY A 128 11.41 -0.96 7.53
CA GLY A 128 11.58 -1.35 6.13
C GLY A 128 11.07 -2.77 5.91
N VAL A 129 10.47 -3.03 4.74
CA VAL A 129 10.02 -4.36 4.35
C VAL A 129 10.69 -4.77 3.05
N PHE A 130 11.42 -5.88 3.06
CA PHE A 130 12.29 -6.28 1.95
C PHE A 130 12.29 -7.78 1.70
N ASP A 131 12.44 -8.18 0.44
CA ASP A 131 13.02 -9.49 0.11
C ASP A 131 14.54 -9.42 0.34
N LEU A 132 14.92 -9.64 1.60
CA LEU A 132 16.27 -9.42 2.11
C LEU A 132 17.26 -10.44 1.56
N TYR A 133 16.83 -11.70 1.38
CA TYR A 133 17.68 -12.80 0.94
C TYR A 133 17.46 -13.21 -0.51
N LYS A 134 16.58 -12.51 -1.25
CA LYS A 134 16.21 -12.84 -2.64
C LYS A 134 15.61 -14.23 -2.77
N ASP A 135 14.88 -14.67 -1.75
CA ASP A 135 14.22 -15.97 -1.68
C ASP A 135 12.69 -15.87 -1.83
N GLY A 136 12.19 -14.68 -2.17
CA GLY A 136 10.77 -14.37 -2.30
C GLY A 136 10.06 -14.16 -0.97
N LYS A 137 10.73 -14.32 0.18
CA LYS A 137 10.13 -14.05 1.48
C LYS A 137 10.33 -12.60 1.88
N MET A 138 9.30 -11.99 2.46
CA MET A 138 9.37 -10.61 2.92
C MET A 138 9.77 -10.55 4.40
N TYR A 139 10.70 -9.68 4.73
CA TYR A 139 11.22 -9.46 6.07
C TYR A 139 10.94 -8.04 6.53
N LEU A 140 10.41 -7.91 7.74
CA LEU A 140 10.23 -6.65 8.44
C LEU A 140 11.51 -6.33 9.22
N VAL A 141 12.19 -5.25 8.86
CA VAL A 141 13.43 -4.79 9.48
C VAL A 141 13.17 -3.46 10.18
N TYR A 142 13.49 -3.38 11.47
CA TYR A 142 13.21 -2.20 12.28
C TYR A 142 14.13 -2.12 13.49
N SER A 143 14.32 -0.93 14.06
CA SER A 143 15.05 -0.78 15.31
C SER A 143 14.12 -0.79 16.51
N ASN A 144 14.55 -1.40 17.62
CA ASN A 144 13.91 -1.24 18.92
C ASN A 144 14.97 -1.34 20.03
N ASP A 145 14.94 -0.42 21.00
CA ASP A 145 15.87 -0.38 22.13
C ASP A 145 17.36 -0.52 21.74
N GLY A 146 17.77 0.22 20.71
CA GLY A 146 19.15 0.22 20.21
C GLY A 146 19.58 -1.05 19.46
N LYS A 147 18.66 -1.98 19.21
CA LYS A 147 18.90 -3.20 18.43
C LYS A 147 18.19 -3.14 17.08
N LEU A 148 18.85 -3.66 16.05
CA LEU A 148 18.21 -3.94 14.77
C LEU A 148 17.54 -5.31 14.84
N LEU A 149 16.24 -5.35 14.55
CA LEU A 149 15.41 -6.56 14.57
C LEU A 149 14.98 -6.89 13.15
N CYS A 150 14.83 -8.19 12.87
CA CYS A 150 14.41 -8.72 11.58
C CYS A 150 13.41 -9.86 11.81
N ASN A 151 12.18 -9.66 11.33
CA ASN A 151 11.10 -10.63 11.47
C ASN A 151 10.64 -11.10 10.09
N LEU A 152 10.60 -12.41 9.87
CA LEU A 152 9.97 -12.99 8.69
C LEU A 152 8.46 -12.72 8.73
N LEU A 153 7.91 -12.11 7.67
CA LEU A 153 6.48 -11.94 7.49
C LEU A 153 5.85 -13.22 6.96
N LYS A 154 4.76 -13.65 7.60
CA LYS A 154 4.01 -14.88 7.30
C LYS A 154 2.52 -14.59 7.25
#